data_AF-A0A7R9L2Q2-F1
#
_entry.id   AF-A0A7R9L2Q2-F1
#
_cell.length_a   1.000
_cell.length_b   1.000
_cell.length_c   1.000
_cell.angle_alpha   90.00
_cell.angle_beta   90.00
_cell.angle_gamma   90.00
#
_symmetry.space_group_name_H-M   'P 1'
#
loop_
_entity.id
_entity.type
_entity.pdbx_description
1 polymer ?
#
loop_
_entity_poly.entity_id
_entity_poly.type
_entity_poly.pdbx_seq_one_letter_code
_entity_poly.pdbx_strand_id
1 'polypeptide(L)'
;MILPEVDKQSLIERIIKLQKSLEKKSEKIDFFEEHNQQLIEEMKKKSKLIQYYIMREESGALSTTSMDEHKRQVAKRGTGIMSSLYNSAPNDTTMTLELSLEINKKLQAVLEDTLLKNITLKENLNTLGAEIERISKDKK
;
A
#
# COMPACT_ATOMS: atom_id res chain seq x y z
N MET A 1 20.86 -11.02 -61.24
CA MET A 1 19.97 -10.28 -60.34
C MET A 1 20.81 -9.20 -59.66
N ILE A 2 20.85 -8.00 -60.23
CA ILE A 2 21.66 -6.89 -59.70
C ILE A 2 20.85 -6.32 -58.54
N LEU A 3 21.33 -6.47 -57.30
CA LEU A 3 20.73 -5.77 -56.16
C LEU A 3 20.82 -4.27 -56.45
N PRO A 4 19.72 -3.50 -56.32
CA PRO A 4 19.77 -2.07 -56.52
C PRO A 4 20.82 -1.50 -55.57
N GLU A 5 21.83 -0.82 -56.14
CA GLU A 5 22.91 -0.23 -55.38
C GLU A 5 22.30 0.85 -54.49
N VAL A 6 22.19 0.56 -53.19
CA VAL A 6 21.59 1.49 -52.24
C VAL A 6 22.47 2.74 -52.22
N ASP A 7 21.86 3.89 -52.55
CA ASP A 7 22.54 5.17 -52.55
C ASP A 7 23.15 5.43 -51.16
N LYS A 8 24.49 5.44 -51.12
CA LYS A 8 25.26 5.64 -49.89
C LYS A 8 24.91 6.96 -49.22
N GLN A 9 24.55 7.98 -50.00
CA GLN A 9 24.15 9.28 -49.47
C GLN A 9 22.83 9.20 -48.70
N SER A 10 21.82 8.51 -49.26
CA SER A 10 20.55 8.23 -48.59
C SER A 10 20.71 7.47 -47.26
N LEU A 11 21.64 6.50 -47.20
CA LEU A 11 21.97 5.79 -45.96
C LEU A 11 22.59 6.72 -44.90
N ILE A 12 23.54 7.57 -45.31
CA ILE A 12 24.17 8.55 -44.41
C ILE A 12 23.12 9.52 -43.85
N GLU A 13 22.21 10.04 -44.67
CA GLU A 13 21.13 10.91 -44.20
C GLU A 13 20.19 10.21 -43.23
N ARG A 14 19.88 8.93 -43.47
CA ARG A 14 19.07 8.11 -42.56
C ARG A 14 19.77 7.92 -41.21
N ILE A 15 21.08 7.62 -41.22
CA ILE A 15 21.90 7.49 -40.01
C ILE A 15 21.88 8.79 -39.21
N ILE A 16 22.10 9.94 -39.86
CA ILE A 16 22.08 11.25 -39.18
C ILE A 16 20.71 11.53 -38.55
N LYS A 17 19.60 11.23 -39.25
CA LYS A 17 18.25 11.38 -38.70
C LYS A 17 18.03 10.49 -37.48
N LEU A 18 18.51 9.25 -37.53
CA LEU A 18 18.42 8.30 -36.42
C LEU A 18 19.26 8.77 -35.22
N GLN A 19 20.50 9.23 -35.44
CA GLN A 19 21.37 9.75 -34.39
C GLN A 19 20.74 10.96 -33.68
N LYS A 20 20.18 11.92 -34.42
CA LYS A 20 19.46 13.07 -33.84
C LYS A 20 18.21 12.66 -33.05
N SER A 21 17.52 11.61 -33.49
CA SER A 21 16.36 11.07 -32.77
C SER A 21 16.78 10.33 -31.50
N LEU A 22 17.90 9.61 -31.56
CA LEU A 22 18.50 8.90 -30.43
C LEU A 22 18.94 9.88 -29.35
N GLU A 23 19.65 10.95 -29.74
CA GLU A 23 20.13 12.00 -28.83
C GLU A 23 18.98 12.63 -28.03
N LYS A 24 17.91 13.05 -28.71
CA LYS A 24 16.70 13.60 -28.05
C LYS A 24 16.00 12.60 -27.12
N LYS A 25 16.04 11.30 -27.47
CA LYS A 25 15.49 10.26 -26.60
C LYS A 25 16.37 10.03 -25.38
N SER A 26 17.69 10.09 -25.54
CA SER A 26 18.67 9.99 -24.44
C SER A 26 18.46 11.12 -23.43
N GLU A 27 18.43 12.37 -23.89
CA GLU A 27 18.17 13.53 -23.01
C GLU A 27 16.86 13.38 -22.22
N LYS A 28 15.82 12.82 -22.85
CA LYS A 28 14.53 12.60 -22.20
C LYS A 28 14.58 11.46 -21.17
N ILE A 29 15.38 10.42 -21.42
CA ILE A 29 15.62 9.36 -20.45
C ILE A 29 16.35 9.94 -19.24
N ASP A 30 17.44 10.68 -19.46
CA ASP A 30 18.23 11.30 -18.39
C ASP A 30 17.35 12.21 -17.51
N PHE A 31 16.50 13.03 -18.12
CA PHE A 31 15.53 13.86 -17.41
C PHE A 31 14.54 13.04 -16.54
N PHE A 32 14.01 11.94 -17.07
CA PHE A 32 13.08 11.10 -16.33
C PHE A 32 13.76 10.30 -15.22
N GLU A 33 15.02 9.89 -15.40
CA GLU A 33 15.80 9.23 -14.35
C GLU A 33 16.04 10.18 -13.18
N GLU A 34 16.44 11.42 -13.44
CA GLU A 34 16.60 12.43 -12.40
C GLU A 34 15.29 12.71 -11.66
N HIS A 35 14.19 12.88 -12.40
CA HIS A 35 12.88 13.12 -11.78
C HIS A 35 12.39 11.93 -10.95
N ASN A 36 12.59 10.68 -11.43
CA ASN A 36 12.28 9.49 -10.65
C ASN A 36 13.10 9.41 -9.37
N GLN A 37 14.39 9.75 -9.43
CA GLN A 37 15.25 9.78 -8.25
C GLN A 37 14.74 10.77 -7.20
N GLN A 38 14.35 11.99 -7.62
CA GLN A 38 13.75 12.98 -6.73
C GLN A 38 12.44 12.49 -6.11
N LEU A 39 11.56 11.86 -6.90
CA LEU A 39 10.30 11.28 -6.39
C LEU A 39 10.55 10.18 -5.36
N ILE A 40 11.55 9.31 -5.58
CA ILE A 40 11.93 8.26 -4.64
C ILE A 40 12.40 8.86 -3.31
N GLU A 41 13.19 9.93 -3.35
CA GLU A 41 13.65 10.61 -2.13
C GLU A 41 12.49 11.24 -1.35
N GLU A 42 11.57 11.91 -2.03
CA GLU A 42 10.37 12.49 -1.40
C GLU A 42 9.46 11.41 -0.80
N MET A 43 9.28 10.28 -1.50
CA MET A 43 8.54 9.14 -0.98
C MET A 43 9.19 8.57 0.29
N LYS A 44 10.53 8.41 0.32
CA LYS A 44 11.25 7.95 1.51
C LYS A 44 11.08 8.91 2.69
N LYS A 45 11.17 10.23 2.46
CA LYS A 45 10.95 11.25 3.52
C LYS A 45 9.54 11.18 4.09
N LYS A 46 8.52 11.09 3.22
CA LYS A 46 7.12 10.98 3.65
C LYS A 46 6.85 9.69 4.41
N SER A 47 7.38 8.55 3.95
CA SER A 47 7.28 7.28 4.69
C SER A 47 7.89 7.35 6.08
N LYS A 48 9.07 7.98 6.22
CA LYS A 48 9.72 8.19 7.52
C LYS A 48 8.89 9.08 8.45
N LEU A 49 8.26 10.13 7.91
CA LEU A 49 7.39 11.02 8.68
C LEU A 49 6.13 10.29 9.17
N ILE A 50 5.51 9.47 8.32
CA ILE A 50 4.36 8.64 8.70
C ILE A 50 4.76 7.66 9.81
N GLN A 51 5.88 6.95 9.63
CA GLN A 51 6.42 6.04 10.66
C GLN A 51 6.65 6.78 11.99
N TYR A 52 7.24 7.97 11.94
CA TYR A 52 7.45 8.79 13.13
C TYR A 52 6.13 9.13 13.83
N TYR A 53 5.09 9.54 13.10
CA TYR A 53 3.79 9.83 13.70
C TYR A 53 3.11 8.59 14.27
N ILE A 54 3.19 7.44 13.60
CA ILE A 54 2.67 6.17 14.12
C ILE A 54 3.38 5.77 15.42
N MET A 55 4.71 5.96 15.50
CA MET A 55 5.48 5.63 16.71
C MET A 55 5.27 6.64 17.84
N ARG A 56 4.92 7.90 17.52
CA ARG A 56 4.70 8.97 18.48
C ARG A 56 3.26 9.00 19.02
N GLU A 57 2.27 8.58 18.24
CA GLU A 57 0.93 8.40 18.78
C GLU A 57 0.96 7.32 19.86
N GLU A 58 0.52 7.67 21.07
CA GLU A 58 0.34 6.68 22.14
C GLU A 58 -0.71 5.67 21.68
N SER A 59 -0.33 4.39 21.65
CA SER A 59 -1.23 3.25 21.43
C SER A 59 -2.43 3.34 22.39
N GLY A 60 -3.51 3.98 21.96
CA GLY A 60 -4.64 4.29 22.84
C GLY A 60 -5.36 5.61 22.54
N ALA A 61 -4.75 6.57 21.84
CA ALA A 61 -5.38 7.87 21.56
C ALA A 61 -6.67 7.77 20.71
N LEU A 62 -6.78 6.72 19.88
CA LEU A 62 -7.97 6.39 19.09
C LEU A 62 -8.84 5.29 19.74
N SER A 63 -8.52 4.86 20.96
CA SER A 63 -9.30 3.87 21.67
C SER A 63 -10.57 4.53 22.21
N THR A 64 -11.74 4.01 21.85
CA THR A 64 -12.98 4.51 22.43
C THR A 64 -13.05 4.12 23.92
N THR A 65 -13.71 4.93 24.74
CA THR A 65 -13.89 4.63 26.18
C THR A 65 -14.50 3.25 26.41
N SER A 66 -15.40 2.80 25.52
CA SER A 66 -15.96 1.44 25.53
C SER A 66 -14.90 0.36 25.29
N MET A 67 -13.98 0.59 24.35
CA MET A 67 -12.90 -0.34 24.06
C MET A 67 -11.90 -0.43 25.21
N ASP A 68 -11.64 0.69 25.91
CA ASP A 68 -10.80 0.70 27.11
C ASP A 68 -11.45 -0.03 28.30
N GLU A 69 -12.76 0.12 28.48
CA GLU A 69 -13.54 -0.64 29.48
C GLU A 69 -13.42 -2.15 29.21
N HIS A 70 -13.59 -2.56 27.95
CA HIS A 70 -13.45 -3.98 27.56
C HIS A 70 -12.03 -4.51 27.74
N LYS A 71 -11.00 -3.74 27.36
CA LYS A 71 -9.59 -4.12 27.61
C LYS A 71 -9.33 -4.28 29.11
N ARG A 72 -9.84 -3.37 29.95
CA ARG A 72 -9.75 -3.47 31.42
C ARG A 72 -10.46 -4.70 31.96
N GLN A 73 -11.64 -5.05 31.44
CA GLN A 73 -12.35 -6.28 31.84
C GLN A 73 -11.58 -7.54 31.44
N VAL A 74 -11.00 -7.59 30.25
CA VAL A 74 -10.19 -8.72 29.78
C VAL A 74 -8.90 -8.84 30.61
N ALA A 75 -8.24 -7.71 30.92
CA ALA A 75 -7.08 -7.68 31.81
C ALA A 75 -7.42 -8.17 33.22
N LYS A 76 -8.56 -7.75 33.80
CA LYS A 76 -9.03 -8.18 35.13
C LYS A 76 -9.33 -9.68 35.24
N ARG A 77 -9.64 -10.35 34.12
CA ARG A 77 -9.88 -11.81 34.11
C ARG A 77 -8.61 -12.63 34.34
N GLY A 78 -7.42 -12.00 34.25
CA GLY A 78 -6.14 -12.53 34.74
C GLY A 78 -5.69 -13.87 34.16
N THR A 79 -6.36 -14.37 33.12
CA THR A 79 -6.14 -15.71 32.57
C THR A 79 -5.98 -15.62 31.06
N GLY A 80 -4.83 -16.10 30.58
CA GLY A 80 -4.53 -16.24 29.15
C GLY A 80 -3.78 -15.07 28.51
N ILE A 81 -3.23 -15.36 27.33
CA ILE A 81 -2.32 -14.51 26.54
C ILE A 81 -2.90 -13.10 26.27
N MET A 82 -4.21 -12.99 26.08
CA MET A 82 -4.88 -11.71 25.83
C MET A 82 -4.92 -10.81 27.08
N SER A 83 -5.03 -11.40 28.28
CA SER A 83 -4.95 -10.63 29.52
C SER A 83 -3.54 -10.03 29.68
N SER A 84 -2.49 -10.81 29.41
CA SER A 84 -1.09 -10.37 29.41
C SER A 84 -0.80 -9.29 28.37
N LEU A 85 -1.35 -9.43 27.16
CA LEU A 85 -1.21 -8.46 26.07
C LEU A 85 -1.82 -7.10 26.42
N TYR A 86 -2.98 -7.08 27.08
CA TYR A 86 -3.67 -5.83 27.44
C TYR A 86 -3.28 -5.26 28.81
N ASN A 87 -2.66 -6.07 29.68
CA ASN A 87 -2.29 -5.64 31.04
C ASN A 87 -0.86 -5.06 31.14
N SER A 88 -0.04 -5.14 30.09
CA SER A 88 1.31 -4.55 29.98
C SER A 88 2.16 -4.64 31.27
N ALA A 89 2.01 -5.70 32.05
CA ALA A 89 2.71 -5.87 33.30
C ALA A 89 4.16 -6.29 33.00
N PRO A 90 5.19 -5.60 33.56
CA PRO A 90 6.60 -5.86 33.23
C PRO A 90 7.11 -7.28 33.54
N ASN A 91 6.35 -8.08 34.29
CA ASN A 91 6.80 -9.34 34.89
C ASN A 91 6.08 -10.58 34.33
N ASP A 92 5.36 -10.46 33.21
CA ASP A 92 4.58 -11.57 32.68
C ASP A 92 5.42 -12.48 31.77
N THR A 93 5.93 -13.59 32.32
CA THR A 93 6.74 -14.60 31.60
C THR A 93 6.00 -15.26 30.44
N THR A 94 4.67 -15.14 30.39
CA THR A 94 3.85 -15.70 29.31
C THR A 94 3.89 -14.87 28.03
N MET A 95 4.27 -13.58 28.10
CA MET A 95 4.29 -12.67 26.96
C MET A 95 5.72 -12.41 26.48
N THR A 96 6.20 -13.22 25.55
CA THR A 96 7.51 -13.05 24.93
C THR A 96 7.44 -12.11 23.71
N LEU A 97 8.57 -11.49 23.36
CA LEU A 97 8.68 -10.67 22.15
C LEU A 97 8.34 -11.47 20.88
N GLU A 98 8.80 -12.73 20.81
CA GLU A 98 8.52 -13.64 19.69
C GLU A 98 7.01 -13.91 19.54
N LEU A 99 6.33 -14.24 20.63
CA LEU A 99 4.89 -14.45 20.65
C LEU A 99 4.13 -13.18 20.25
N SER A 100 4.58 -12.01 20.71
CA SER A 100 4.00 -10.71 20.36
C SER A 100 4.12 -10.41 18.86
N LEU A 101 5.26 -10.73 18.25
CA LEU A 101 5.48 -10.56 16.81
C LEU A 101 4.61 -11.54 16.00
N GLU A 102 4.46 -12.79 16.45
CA GLU A 102 3.59 -13.77 15.81
C GLU A 102 2.12 -13.36 15.85
N ILE A 103 1.64 -12.89 17.02
CA ILE A 103 0.27 -12.38 17.19
C ILE A 103 0.02 -11.21 16.25
N ASN A 104 0.94 -10.24 16.17
CA ASN A 104 0.80 -9.11 15.25
C ASN A 104 0.72 -9.55 13.80
N LYS A 105 1.59 -10.48 13.37
CA LYS A 105 1.56 -11.03 12.01
C LYS A 105 0.21 -11.68 11.69
N LYS A 106 -0.34 -12.47 12.62
CA LYS A 106 -1.65 -13.12 12.46
C LYS A 106 -2.80 -12.11 12.42
N LEU A 107 -2.81 -11.13 13.31
CA LEU A 107 -3.82 -10.08 13.33
C LEU A 107 -3.78 -9.23 12.06
N GLN A 108 -2.58 -8.91 11.57
CA GLN A 108 -2.41 -8.18 10.31
C GLN A 108 -2.99 -8.97 9.13
N ALA A 109 -2.68 -10.27 9.02
CA ALA A 109 -3.23 -11.10 7.95
C ALA A 109 -4.77 -11.16 7.96
N VAL A 110 -5.38 -11.29 9.16
CA VAL A 110 -6.84 -11.29 9.31
C VAL A 110 -7.44 -9.92 8.96
N LEU A 111 -6.79 -8.84 9.34
CA LEU A 111 -7.23 -7.48 9.02
C LEU A 111 -7.20 -7.23 7.51
N GLU A 112 -6.10 -7.61 6.84
CA GLU A 112 -5.95 -7.47 5.39
C GLU A 112 -7.02 -8.27 4.63
N ASP A 113 -7.26 -9.53 5.01
CA ASP A 113 -8.32 -10.36 4.43
C ASP A 113 -9.73 -9.77 4.68
N THR A 114 -9.98 -9.28 5.88
CA THR A 114 -11.28 -8.66 6.23
C THR A 114 -11.52 -7.37 5.45
N LEU A 115 -10.49 -6.53 5.31
CA LEU A 115 -10.58 -5.30 4.51
C LEU A 115 -10.85 -5.62 3.04
N LEU A 116 -10.17 -6.62 2.47
CA LEU A 116 -10.38 -7.06 1.10
C LEU A 116 -11.83 -7.52 0.90
N LYS A 117 -12.36 -8.37 1.80
CA LYS A 117 -13.76 -8.82 1.77
C LYS A 117 -14.74 -7.65 1.85
N ASN A 118 -14.48 -6.67 2.71
CA ASN A 118 -15.33 -5.48 2.84
C ASN A 118 -15.32 -4.61 1.58
N ILE A 119 -14.18 -4.48 0.91
CA ILE A 119 -14.07 -3.78 -0.39
C ILE A 119 -14.92 -4.52 -1.44
N THR A 120 -14.76 -5.84 -1.56
CA THR A 120 -15.56 -6.65 -2.48
C THR A 120 -17.06 -6.55 -2.18
N LEU A 121 -17.46 -6.62 -0.92
CA LEU A 121 -18.86 -6.46 -0.52
C LEU A 121 -19.41 -5.09 -0.90
N LYS A 122 -18.63 -4.02 -0.73
CA LYS A 122 -19.03 -2.66 -1.12
C LYS A 122 -19.22 -2.56 -2.64
N GLU A 123 -18.36 -3.18 -3.43
CA GLU A 123 -18.50 -3.22 -4.90
C GLU A 123 -19.74 -4.00 -5.34
N ASN A 124 -20.00 -5.15 -4.70
CA ASN A 124 -21.22 -5.94 -4.94
C ASN A 124 -22.49 -5.13 -4.60
N LEU A 125 -22.49 -4.40 -3.49
CA LEU A 125 -23.60 -3.52 -3.10
C LEU A 125 -23.83 -2.40 -4.11
N ASN A 126 -22.76 -1.76 -4.59
CA ASN A 126 -22.87 -0.72 -5.62
C ASN A 126 -23.45 -1.29 -6.92
N THR A 127 -23.03 -2.48 -7.32
CA THR A 127 -23.52 -3.17 -8.52
C THR A 127 -25.00 -3.50 -8.39
N LEU A 128 -25.41 -4.06 -7.25
CA LEU A 128 -26.81 -4.34 -6.97
C LEU A 128 -27.67 -3.06 -6.96
N GLY A 129 -27.14 -1.98 -6.38
CA GLY A 129 -27.79 -0.67 -6.38
C GLY A 129 -28.05 -0.15 -7.81
N ALA A 130 -27.06 -0.27 -8.70
CA ALA A 130 -27.20 0.12 -10.10
C ALA A 130 -28.22 -0.73 -10.87
N GLU A 131 -28.27 -2.04 -10.60
CA GLU A 131 -29.29 -2.93 -11.18
C GLU A 131 -30.71 -2.55 -10.72
N ILE A 132 -30.89 -2.29 -9.43
CA ILE A 132 -32.17 -1.84 -8.88
C ILE A 132 -32.60 -0.52 -9.53
N GLU A 133 -31.68 0.42 -9.72
CA GLU A 133 -31.98 1.70 -10.35
C GLU A 133 -32.40 1.54 -11.82
N ARG A 134 -31.72 0.67 -12.58
CA ARG A 134 -32.09 0.30 -13.96
C ARG A 134 -33.49 -0.28 -14.01
N ILE A 135 -33.76 -1.34 -13.23
CA ILE A 135 -35.07 -2.01 -13.21
C ILE A 135 -36.18 -1.04 -12.77
N SER A 136 -35.89 -0.14 -11.83
CA SER A 136 -36.86 0.86 -11.37
C SER A 136 -37.19 1.91 -12.43
N LYS A 137 -36.22 2.24 -13.31
CA LYS A 137 -36.46 3.14 -14.45
C LYS A 137 -37.25 2.45 -15.56
N ASP A 138 -36.97 1.19 -15.84
CA ASP A 138 -37.70 0.40 -16.86
C ASP A 138 -39.16 0.11 -16.48
N LYS A 139 -39.52 0.22 -15.21
CA LYS A 139 -40.91 0.07 -14.70
C LYS A 139 -41.73 1.37 -14.71
N LYS A 140 -41.16 2.50 -15.12
CA LYS A 140 -41.86 3.79 -15.30
C LYS A 140 -42.15 4.05 -16.76
#